data_AF-A0A840TWP7-F1
#
_entry.id   AF-A0A840TWP7-F1
#
_cell.length_a   1.000
_cell.length_b   1.000
_cell.length_c   1.000
_cell.angle_alpha   90.00
_cell.angle_beta   90.00
_cell.angle_gamma   90.00
#
_symmetry.space_group_name_H-M   'P 1'
#
loop_
_entity.id
_entity.type
_entity.pdbx_description
1 polymer ?
#
loop_
_entity_poly.entity_id
_entity_poly.type
_entity_poly.pdbx_seq_one_letter_code
_entity_poly.pdbx_strand_id
1 'polypeptide(L)'
;MQTTPEHNDRMAKITFASVYPHYVTKVERKGRTKEELGQVIEWLTGFDQKKIKELLEQNATFEIFFQTAKLNPNANLITGVICGYRIEEIENPLTRQVRYLDKLVDELAKGKKMDKILRTANSKL
;
A
#
# COMPACT_ATOMS: atom_id res chain seq x y z
N MET A 1 -16.79 0.62 -8.18
CA MET A 1 -17.06 2.00 -7.71
C MET A 1 -16.11 2.94 -8.44
N GLN A 2 -16.55 4.16 -8.74
CA GLN A 2 -15.66 5.24 -9.18
C GLN A 2 -15.33 6.11 -7.97
N THR A 3 -14.14 6.69 -7.94
CA THR A 3 -13.73 7.62 -6.88
C THR A 3 -14.38 8.98 -7.09
N THR A 4 -14.86 9.62 -6.03
CA THR A 4 -15.37 11.00 -6.07
C THR A 4 -14.30 11.98 -5.57
N PRO A 5 -14.40 13.29 -5.88
CA PRO A 5 -13.51 14.30 -5.32
C PRO A 5 -13.45 14.26 -3.79
N GLU A 6 -14.59 14.12 -3.10
CA GLU A 6 -14.67 14.06 -1.64
C GLU A 6 -13.98 12.82 -1.07
N HIS A 7 -14.04 11.69 -1.80
CA HIS A 7 -13.31 10.49 -1.42
C HIS A 7 -11.80 10.70 -1.51
N ASN A 8 -11.33 11.36 -2.57
CA ASN A 8 -9.92 11.66 -2.78
C ASN A 8 -9.39 12.61 -1.70
N ASP A 9 -10.15 13.66 -1.37
CA ASP A 9 -9.80 14.61 -0.31
C ASP A 9 -9.72 13.94 1.06
N ARG A 10 -10.62 12.98 1.32
CA ARG A 10 -10.57 12.19 2.55
C ARG A 10 -9.31 11.32 2.60
N MET A 11 -8.92 10.69 1.49
CA MET A 11 -7.69 9.90 1.42
C MET A 11 -6.45 10.75 1.72
N ALA A 12 -6.40 11.98 1.23
CA ALA A 12 -5.30 12.91 1.51
C ALA A 12 -5.15 13.26 3.01
N LYS A 13 -6.26 13.29 3.75
CA LYS A 13 -6.29 13.70 5.16
C LYS A 13 -6.10 12.56 6.17
N ILE A 14 -6.31 11.31 5.75
CA ILE A 14 -6.13 10.14 6.64
C ILE A 14 -4.65 9.99 6.97
N THR A 15 -4.33 9.77 8.25
CA THR A 15 -2.95 9.53 8.68
C THR A 15 -2.56 8.07 8.50
N PHE A 16 -1.37 7.84 7.97
CA PHE A 16 -0.78 6.51 7.87
C PHE A 16 -0.70 5.86 9.26
N ALA A 17 -0.35 6.64 10.29
CA ALA A 17 -0.30 6.18 11.67
C ALA A 17 -1.65 5.67 12.20
N SER A 18 -2.78 6.25 11.79
CA SER A 18 -4.10 5.74 12.17
C SER A 18 -4.44 4.41 11.49
N VAL A 19 -3.92 4.17 10.29
CA VAL A 19 -4.26 2.97 9.49
C VAL A 19 -3.29 1.82 9.72
N TYR A 20 -2.01 2.10 10.00
CA TYR A 20 -0.98 1.09 10.13
C TYR A 20 -1.27 0.00 11.20
N PRO A 21 -1.79 0.31 12.40
CA PRO A 21 -2.17 -0.71 13.37
C PRO A 21 -3.21 -1.69 12.82
N HIS A 22 -4.13 -1.22 11.97
CA HIS A 22 -5.13 -2.07 11.32
C HIS A 22 -4.50 -3.00 10.28
N TYR A 23 -3.46 -2.56 9.56
CA TYR A 23 -2.70 -3.45 8.68
C TYR A 23 -1.98 -4.53 9.47
N VAL A 24 -1.30 -4.17 10.56
CA VAL A 24 -0.60 -5.11 11.46
C VAL A 24 -1.58 -6.16 11.99
N THR A 25 -2.69 -5.72 12.60
CA THR A 25 -3.71 -6.65 13.10
C THR A 25 -4.29 -7.53 11.99
N LYS A 26 -4.52 -7.00 10.78
CA LYS A 26 -5.07 -7.77 9.66
C LYS A 26 -4.13 -8.91 9.25
N VAL A 27 -2.82 -8.66 9.16
CA VAL A 27 -1.84 -9.67 8.74
C VAL A 27 -1.58 -10.68 9.86
N GLU A 28 -1.45 -10.24 11.11
CA GLU A 28 -1.21 -11.11 12.27
C GLU A 28 -2.37 -12.07 12.52
N ARG A 29 -3.63 -11.60 12.37
CA ARG A 29 -4.83 -12.47 12.43
C ARG A 29 -4.86 -13.56 11.36
N LYS A 30 -3.96 -13.49 10.38
CA LYS A 30 -3.82 -14.46 9.28
C LYS A 30 -2.49 -15.21 9.33
N GLY A 31 -1.79 -15.15 10.47
CA GLY A 31 -0.53 -15.87 10.71
C GLY A 31 0.67 -15.28 9.96
N ARG A 32 0.56 -14.04 9.50
CA ARG A 32 1.65 -13.28 8.88
C ARG A 32 2.29 -12.34 9.89
N THR A 33 3.49 -11.85 9.60
CA THR A 33 4.26 -11.04 10.55
C THR A 33 4.32 -9.55 10.19
N LYS A 34 4.68 -8.73 11.17
CA LYS A 34 4.93 -7.30 10.96
C LYS A 34 6.13 -7.06 10.04
N GLU A 35 7.12 -7.95 10.07
CA GLU A 35 8.30 -7.90 9.19
C GLU A 35 7.89 -8.14 7.73
N GLU A 36 7.01 -9.11 7.45
CA GLU A 36 6.47 -9.33 6.10
C GLU A 36 5.66 -8.11 5.60
N LEU A 37 4.86 -7.50 6.48
CA LEU A 37 4.17 -6.25 6.15
C LEU A 37 5.17 -5.13 5.83
N GLY A 38 6.26 -5.07 6.59
CA GLY A 38 7.39 -4.19 6.34
C GLY A 38 7.99 -4.34 4.96
N GLN A 39 8.29 -5.58 4.55
CA GLN A 39 8.83 -5.88 3.22
C GLN A 39 7.88 -5.46 2.10
N VAL A 40 6.57 -5.62 2.29
CA VAL A 40 5.55 -5.16 1.34
C VAL A 40 5.57 -3.64 1.19
N ILE A 41 5.63 -2.91 2.30
CA ILE A 41 5.68 -1.44 2.30
C ILE A 41 6.98 -0.98 1.64
N GLU A 42 8.11 -1.54 2.06
CA GLU A 42 9.43 -1.21 1.53
C GLU A 42 9.52 -1.47 0.03
N TRP A 43 9.04 -2.62 -0.44
CA TRP A 43 9.02 -2.90 -1.88
C TRP A 43 8.19 -1.88 -2.65
N LEU A 44 7.04 -1.43 -2.11
CA LEU A 44 6.17 -0.46 -2.78
C LEU A 44 6.78 0.95 -2.79
N THR A 45 7.34 1.42 -1.67
CA THR A 45 7.66 2.84 -1.45
C THR A 45 9.14 3.16 -1.35
N GLY A 46 9.98 2.14 -1.18
CA GLY A 46 11.40 2.28 -0.84
C GLY A 46 11.66 2.64 0.63
N PHE A 47 10.65 2.60 1.50
CA PHE A 47 10.80 2.92 2.92
C PHE A 47 11.25 1.71 3.73
N ASP A 48 12.43 1.82 4.33
CA ASP A 48 12.89 0.86 5.33
C ASP A 48 12.11 0.99 6.65
N GLN A 49 12.36 0.08 7.59
CA GLN A 49 11.72 0.09 8.91
C GLN A 49 11.92 1.40 9.68
N LYS A 50 13.07 2.05 9.52
CA LYS A 50 13.38 3.31 10.20
C LYS A 50 12.49 4.42 9.65
N LYS A 51 12.36 4.53 8.33
CA LYS A 51 11.51 5.53 7.68
C LYS A 51 10.03 5.28 7.94
N ILE A 52 9.59 4.02 7.94
CA ILE A 52 8.21 3.67 8.35
C ILE A 52 7.96 4.16 9.78
N LYS A 53 8.85 3.86 10.72
CA LYS A 53 8.72 4.32 12.12
C LYS A 53 8.68 5.85 12.22
N GLU A 54 9.57 6.55 11.52
CA GLU A 54 9.61 8.02 11.49
C GLU A 54 8.27 8.61 11.01
N LEU A 55 7.70 8.08 9.92
CA LEU A 55 6.42 8.54 9.37
C LEU A 55 5.23 8.25 10.30
N LEU A 56 5.30 7.17 11.08
CA LEU A 56 4.31 6.87 12.13
C LEU A 56 4.40 7.87 13.28
N GLU A 57 5.60 8.18 13.76
CA GLU A 57 5.84 9.15 14.85
C GLU A 57 5.47 10.58 14.45
N GLN A 58 5.69 10.95 13.18
CA GLN A 58 5.27 12.25 12.63
C GLN A 58 3.77 12.34 12.35
N ASN A 59 3.01 11.26 12.55
CA ASN A 59 1.59 11.17 12.21
C ASN A 59 1.32 11.60 10.74
N ALA A 60 2.20 11.20 9.83
CA ALA A 60 2.14 11.61 8.42
C ALA A 60 0.81 11.20 7.78
N THR A 61 0.25 12.09 6.96
CA THR A 61 -0.90 11.75 6.11
C THR A 61 -0.48 10.79 4.99
N PHE A 62 -1.43 10.11 4.36
CA PHE A 62 -1.13 9.35 3.15
C PHE A 62 -0.60 10.24 2.02
N GLU A 63 -1.04 11.50 1.95
CA GLU A 63 -0.48 12.48 1.04
C GLU A 63 1.02 12.66 1.27
N ILE A 64 1.46 12.97 2.51
CA ILE A 64 2.88 13.13 2.85
C ILE A 64 3.65 11.81 2.64
N PHE A 65 3.05 10.69 3.04
CA PHE A 65 3.64 9.36 2.91
C PHE A 65 3.97 9.05 1.45
N PHE A 66 3.05 9.27 0.51
CA PHE A 66 3.29 8.96 -0.89
C PHE A 66 4.00 10.07 -1.67
N GLN A 67 3.91 11.34 -1.25
CA GLN A 67 4.72 12.42 -1.82
C GLN A 67 6.22 12.20 -1.58
N THR A 68 6.59 11.60 -0.44
CA THR A 68 7.99 11.32 -0.08
C THR A 68 8.46 9.93 -0.54
N ALA A 69 7.56 9.10 -1.07
CA ALA A 69 7.87 7.74 -1.52
C ALA A 69 8.49 7.74 -2.92
N LYS A 70 9.51 6.89 -3.10
CA LYS A 70 9.98 6.52 -4.44
C LYS A 70 9.29 5.21 -4.83
N LEU A 71 8.13 5.32 -5.48
CA LEU A 71 7.37 4.13 -5.87
C LEU A 71 8.19 3.17 -6.71
N ASN A 72 7.99 1.88 -6.45
CA ASN A 72 8.55 0.82 -7.27
C ASN A 72 8.16 1.00 -8.75
N PRO A 73 9.09 0.89 -9.71
CA PRO A 73 8.76 0.92 -11.13
C PRO A 73 7.70 -0.11 -11.54
N ASN A 74 7.62 -1.23 -10.81
CA ASN A 74 6.66 -2.31 -11.05
C ASN A 74 5.32 -2.12 -10.30
N ALA A 75 5.10 -1.00 -9.63
CA ALA A 75 3.85 -0.74 -8.90
C ALA A 75 2.63 -0.67 -9.83
N ASN A 76 2.83 -0.28 -11.10
CA ASN A 76 1.80 -0.32 -12.14
C ASN A 76 1.28 -1.73 -12.44
N LEU A 77 2.04 -2.77 -12.09
CA LEU A 77 1.59 -4.15 -12.25
C LEU A 77 0.52 -4.52 -11.22
N ILE A 78 0.29 -3.71 -10.18
CA ILE A 78 -0.71 -3.95 -9.14
C ILE A 78 -2.11 -3.65 -9.69
N THR A 79 -2.80 -4.69 -10.13
CA THR A 79 -4.12 -4.60 -10.80
C THR A 79 -5.21 -5.38 -10.07
N GLY A 80 -6.44 -5.21 -10.53
CA GLY A 80 -7.63 -5.92 -10.09
C GLY A 80 -8.43 -5.12 -9.07
N VAL A 81 -9.29 -5.82 -8.31
CA VAL A 81 -10.24 -5.17 -7.40
C VAL A 81 -9.73 -5.19 -5.96
N ILE A 82 -9.91 -4.06 -5.27
CA ILE A 82 -9.72 -3.91 -3.82
C ILE A 82 -10.71 -2.88 -3.27
N CYS A 83 -11.30 -3.15 -2.10
CA CYS A 83 -12.27 -2.25 -1.45
C CYS A 83 -13.43 -1.77 -2.36
N GLY A 84 -13.83 -2.56 -3.36
CA GLY A 84 -14.89 -2.20 -4.32
C GLY A 84 -14.44 -1.34 -5.51
N TYR A 85 -13.15 -1.02 -5.62
CA TYR A 85 -12.54 -0.26 -6.71
C TYR A 85 -11.67 -1.16 -7.58
N ARG A 86 -11.70 -0.94 -8.89
CA ARG A 86 -10.73 -1.51 -9.82
C ARG A 86 -9.53 -0.56 -9.92
N ILE A 87 -8.36 -1.03 -9.53
CA ILE A 87 -7.18 -0.18 -9.30
C ILE A 87 -6.73 0.53 -10.57
N GLU A 88 -6.68 -0.20 -11.69
CA GLU A 88 -6.28 0.31 -13.00
C GLU A 88 -7.21 1.40 -13.56
N GLU A 89 -8.43 1.54 -13.02
CA GLU A 89 -9.40 2.57 -13.41
C GLU A 89 -9.38 3.80 -12.49
N ILE A 90 -8.57 3.81 -11.42
CA ILE A 90 -8.50 4.95 -10.50
C ILE A 90 -7.62 6.05 -11.13
N GLU A 91 -8.25 7.19 -11.43
CA GLU A 91 -7.58 8.35 -12.03
C GLU A 91 -6.77 9.15 -11.00
N ASN A 92 -7.30 9.34 -9.79
CA ASN A 92 -6.62 10.11 -8.74
C ASN A 92 -5.33 9.39 -8.29
N PRO A 93 -4.13 10.00 -8.47
CA PRO A 93 -2.87 9.30 -8.22
C PRO A 93 -2.71 8.82 -6.78
N LEU A 94 -3.01 9.69 -5.81
CA LEU A 94 -2.87 9.37 -4.39
C LEU A 94 -3.79 8.21 -4.00
N THR A 95 -5.06 8.27 -4.40
CA THR A 95 -6.02 7.20 -4.10
C THR A 95 -5.58 5.88 -4.72
N ARG A 96 -5.08 5.90 -5.96
CA ARG A 96 -4.53 4.70 -6.60
C ARG A 96 -3.34 4.12 -5.82
N GLN A 97 -2.43 4.97 -5.33
CA GLN A 97 -1.28 4.57 -4.52
C GLN A 97 -1.69 3.96 -3.17
N VAL A 98 -2.66 4.55 -2.49
CA VAL A 98 -3.24 3.97 -1.27
C VAL A 98 -3.86 2.60 -1.57
N ARG A 99 -4.58 2.45 -2.69
CA ARG A 99 -5.16 1.17 -3.11
C ARG A 99 -4.12 0.14 -3.53
N TYR A 100 -2.96 0.55 -4.03
CA TYR A 100 -1.83 -0.36 -4.22
C TYR A 100 -1.39 -0.97 -2.89
N LEU A 101 -1.18 -0.14 -1.86
CA LEU A 101 -0.81 -0.63 -0.53
C LEU A 101 -1.88 -1.56 0.04
N ASP A 102 -3.16 -1.16 0.02
CA ASP A 102 -4.27 -2.00 0.47
C ASP A 102 -4.30 -3.36 -0.22
N LYS A 103 -4.04 -3.38 -1.54
CA LYS A 103 -4.03 -4.60 -2.35
C LYS A 103 -2.92 -5.54 -1.90
N LEU A 104 -1.70 -5.05 -1.72
CA LEU A 104 -0.58 -5.88 -1.32
C LEU A 104 -0.77 -6.43 0.10
N VAL A 105 -1.27 -5.60 1.03
CA VAL A 105 -1.59 -6.04 2.40
C VAL A 105 -2.72 -7.08 2.41
N ASP A 106 -3.74 -6.91 1.56
CA ASP A 106 -4.80 -7.91 1.39
C ASP A 106 -4.28 -9.23 0.83
N GLU A 107 -3.38 -9.17 -0.14
CA GLU A 107 -2.74 -10.34 -0.72
C GLU A 107 -1.86 -11.09 0.30
N LEU A 108 -1.11 -10.36 1.12
CA LEU A 108 -0.34 -10.91 2.23
C LEU A 108 -1.26 -11.61 3.25
N ALA A 109 -2.31 -10.92 3.70
CA ALA A 109 -3.30 -11.46 4.63
C ALA A 109 -4.09 -12.66 4.07
N LYS A 110 -4.21 -12.78 2.74
CA LYS A 110 -4.80 -13.94 2.06
C LYS A 110 -3.83 -15.12 1.92
N GLY A 111 -2.62 -15.01 2.45
CA GLY A 111 -1.64 -16.08 2.42
C GLY A 111 -0.89 -16.20 1.10
N LYS A 112 -0.94 -15.20 0.20
CA LYS A 112 -0.11 -15.22 -1.00
C LYS A 112 1.37 -15.26 -0.61
N LYS A 113 2.18 -15.95 -1.42
CA LYS A 113 3.64 -16.00 -1.24
C LYS A 113 4.26 -14.64 -1.59
N MET A 114 5.34 -14.28 -0.91
CA MET A 114 6.00 -12.98 -1.07
C MET A 114 6.46 -12.73 -2.52
N ASP A 115 6.99 -13.75 -3.21
CA ASP A 115 7.38 -13.67 -4.63
C ASP A 115 6.21 -13.33 -5.59
N LYS A 116 4.97 -13.59 -5.16
CA LYS A 116 3.76 -13.21 -5.93
C LYS A 116 3.22 -11.84 -5.57
N ILE A 117 3.55 -11.34 -4.38
CA ILE A 117 3.16 -10.00 -3.91
C ILE A 117 4.14 -8.96 -4.46
N LEU A 118 5.45 -9.25 -4.37
CA LEU A 118 6.53 -8.39 -4.83
C LEU A 118 6.72 -8.57 -6.34
N ARG A 119 5.96 -7.82 -7.12
CA ARG A 119 5.89 -7.98 -8.57
C ARG A 119 7.23 -7.68 -9.22
N THR A 120 7.60 -8.50 -10.19
CA THR A 120 8.72 -8.22 -11.08
C THR A 120 8.15 -7.96 -12.47
N ALA A 121 8.72 -6.99 -13.19
CA ALA A 121 8.57 -6.99 -14.64
C ALA A 121 9.19 -8.31 -15.10
N ASN A 122 8.38 -9.23 -15.62
CA ASN A 122 8.92 -10.38 -16.32
C ASN A 122 9.79 -9.83 -17.45
N SER A 123 11.11 -9.93 -17.31
CA SER A 123 12.01 -9.88 -18.45
C SER A 123 11.56 -11.01 -19.34
N LYS A 124 10.76 -10.70 -20.37
CA LYS A 124 10.74 -11.55 -21.56
C LYS A 124 12.18 -11.49 -22.09
N LEU A 125 12.99 -12.46 -21.66
CA LEU A 125 14.11 -12.94 -22.45
C LEU A 125 13.53 -13.77 -23.60
#